data_AF-A0A7Z8VVE0-F1
#
_entry.id   AF-A0A7Z8VVE0-F1
#
_cell.length_a   1.000
_cell.length_b   1.000
_cell.length_c   1.000
_cell.angle_alpha   90.00
_cell.angle_beta   90.00
_cell.angle_gamma   90.00
#
_symmetry.space_group_name_H-M   'P 1'
#
loop_
_entity.id
_entity.type
_entity.pdbx_description
1 polymer ?
#
loop_
_entity_poly.entity_id
_entity_poly.type
_entity_poly.pdbx_seq_one_letter_code
_entity_poly.pdbx_strand_id
1 'polypeptide(L)'
;MHVVGGKLRSDVFFFDVRDQAKKHVTSFNGAPMFIQVAYKGNKTDLSQVNVVMANWDLSTIESVPASDLLMVIPASDESDGFVIFKTTEPGYFIIADK
;
A
#
# COMPACT_ATOMS: atom_id res chain seq x y z
N MET A 1 -4.83 19.06 -4.37
CA MET A 1 -5.01 17.61 -4.59
C MET A 1 -5.98 17.12 -3.50
N HIS A 2 -7.23 16.82 -3.87
CA HIS A 2 -8.25 16.37 -2.92
C HIS A 2 -7.98 14.88 -2.62
N VAL A 3 -7.39 14.60 -1.47
CA VAL A 3 -7.47 13.25 -0.90
C VAL A 3 -8.89 13.16 -0.33
N VAL A 4 -9.78 12.42 -0.99
CA VAL A 4 -11.09 12.09 -0.43
C VAL A 4 -10.82 11.28 0.83
N GLY A 5 -11.16 11.86 1.99
CA GLY A 5 -10.81 11.36 3.32
C GLY A 5 -11.52 10.05 3.64
N GLY A 6 -10.90 8.94 3.27
CA GLY A 6 -11.26 7.60 3.70
C GLY A 6 -10.85 7.31 5.15
N LYS A 7 -11.54 6.39 5.83
CA LYS A 7 -11.09 5.92 7.15
C LYS A 7 -9.88 5.01 6.97
N LEU A 8 -8.78 5.31 7.67
CA LEU A 8 -7.58 4.47 7.68
C LEU A 8 -7.91 3.07 8.21
N ARG A 9 -7.49 2.04 7.46
CA ARG A 9 -7.72 0.63 7.74
C ARG A 9 -6.44 -0.20 7.77
N SER A 10 -5.29 0.43 7.82
CA SER A 10 -4.03 -0.25 8.12
C SER A 10 -3.20 0.63 9.03
N ASP A 11 -2.26 0.00 9.72
CA ASP A 11 -1.10 0.74 10.21
C ASP A 11 -0.19 1.10 9.02
N VAL A 12 0.80 1.97 9.23
CA VAL A 12 1.80 2.25 8.20
C VAL A 12 2.65 1.00 7.99
N PHE A 13 2.65 0.48 6.77
CA PHE A 13 3.46 -0.67 6.39
C PHE A 13 4.64 -0.21 5.53
N PHE A 14 5.82 -0.77 5.78
CA PHE A 14 7.01 -0.50 4.96
C PHE A 14 8.00 -1.66 5.04
N PHE A 15 8.81 -1.80 4.01
CA PHE A 15 10.00 -2.65 4.02
C PHE A 15 11.24 -1.76 4.01
N ASP A 16 12.07 -1.80 5.07
CA ASP A 16 13.36 -1.10 5.05
C ASP A 16 14.33 -1.83 4.10
N VAL A 17 14.36 -1.39 2.84
CA VAL A 17 15.24 -1.95 1.80
C VAL A 17 16.40 -1.00 1.57
N ARG A 18 17.63 -1.50 1.78
CA ARG A 18 18.87 -0.73 1.63
C ARG A 18 19.86 -1.41 0.69
N ASP A 19 20.64 -0.59 0.00
CA ASP A 19 21.75 -1.03 -0.83
C ASP A 19 23.00 -1.38 0.00
N GLN A 20 24.10 -1.78 -0.67
CA GLN A 20 25.37 -2.09 -0.03
C GLN A 20 26.01 -0.88 0.67
N ALA A 21 25.67 0.35 0.26
CA ALA A 21 26.10 1.59 0.88
C ALA A 21 25.18 2.02 2.04
N LYS A 22 24.22 1.18 2.44
CA LYS A 22 23.20 1.42 3.48
C LYS A 22 22.26 2.59 3.16
N LYS A 23 22.12 2.96 1.89
CA LYS A 23 21.13 3.94 1.44
C LYS A 23 19.84 3.24 1.07
N HIS A 24 18.71 3.92 1.26
CA HIS A 24 17.44 3.39 0.82
C HIS A 24 17.44 3.14 -0.69
N VAL A 25 16.99 1.95 -1.07
CA VAL A 25 16.67 1.66 -2.47
C VAL A 25 15.44 2.49 -2.85
N THR A 26 15.47 3.16 -4.00
CA THR A 26 14.36 4.03 -4.47
C THR A 26 13.55 3.40 -5.59
N SER A 27 14.00 2.30 -6.18
CA SER A 27 13.20 1.51 -7.12
C SER A 27 13.62 0.04 -7.10
N PHE A 28 12.72 -0.85 -7.50
CA PHE A 28 13.01 -2.26 -7.71
C PHE A 28 13.61 -2.54 -9.10
N ASN A 29 14.39 -1.60 -9.66
CA ASN A 29 14.95 -1.67 -11.02
C ASN A 29 13.89 -1.92 -12.11
N GLY A 30 12.67 -1.40 -11.91
CA GLY A 30 11.54 -1.60 -12.81
C GLY A 30 10.86 -2.97 -12.71
N ALA A 31 11.35 -3.88 -11.86
CA ALA A 31 10.68 -5.15 -11.60
C ALA A 31 9.44 -4.91 -10.73
N PRO A 32 8.25 -5.38 -11.16
CA PRO A 32 7.05 -5.26 -10.35
C PRO A 32 7.10 -6.23 -9.17
N MET A 33 6.87 -5.70 -7.98
CA MET A 33 6.75 -6.46 -6.73
C MET A 33 5.30 -6.51 -6.29
N PHE A 34 4.87 -7.65 -5.77
CA PHE A 34 3.56 -7.80 -5.13
C PHE A 34 3.72 -7.63 -3.62
N ILE A 35 2.95 -6.71 -3.07
CA ILE A 35 2.99 -6.36 -1.66
C ILE A 35 1.65 -6.71 -1.05
N GLN A 36 1.69 -7.46 0.06
CA GLN A 36 0.53 -7.76 0.89
C GLN A 36 0.60 -6.90 2.14
N VAL A 37 -0.42 -6.09 2.38
CA VAL A 37 -0.54 -5.24 3.57
C VAL A 37 -1.78 -5.63 4.35
N ALA A 38 -1.65 -5.72 5.67
CA ALA A 38 -2.76 -6.02 6.57
C ALA A 38 -3.87 -4.96 6.46
N TYR A 39 -5.11 -5.42 6.44
CA TYR A 39 -6.29 -4.58 6.22
C TYR A 39 -7.35 -4.88 7.29
N LYS A 40 -7.68 -3.86 8.08
CA LYS A 40 -8.63 -3.86 9.20
C LYS A 40 -10.04 -3.40 8.79
N GLY A 41 -10.29 -3.27 7.49
CA GLY A 41 -11.59 -2.88 6.95
C GLY A 41 -12.42 -4.07 6.50
N ASN A 42 -13.66 -3.82 6.12
CA ASN A 42 -14.64 -4.87 5.77
C ASN A 42 -15.10 -4.82 4.31
N LYS A 43 -14.42 -4.04 3.45
CA LYS A 43 -14.75 -3.98 2.03
C LYS A 43 -14.27 -5.25 1.33
N THR A 44 -15.09 -5.75 0.43
CA THR A 44 -14.83 -6.97 -0.36
C THR A 44 -14.51 -6.66 -1.82
N ASP A 45 -14.61 -5.39 -2.23
CA ASP A 45 -14.38 -4.94 -3.61
C ASP A 45 -13.22 -3.93 -3.65
N LEU A 46 -12.28 -4.16 -4.57
CA LEU A 46 -11.10 -3.31 -4.77
C LEU A 46 -11.45 -1.87 -5.15
N SER A 47 -12.58 -1.66 -5.82
CA SER A 47 -13.06 -0.31 -6.16
C SER A 47 -13.34 0.53 -4.91
N GLN A 48 -13.60 -0.11 -3.77
CA GLN A 48 -13.95 0.53 -2.49
C GLN A 48 -12.74 0.73 -1.57
N VAL A 49 -11.54 0.37 -2.01
CA VAL A 49 -10.31 0.50 -1.24
C VAL A 49 -9.33 1.41 -1.98
N ASN A 50 -8.59 2.22 -1.22
CA ASN A 50 -7.48 3.01 -1.72
C ASN A 50 -6.19 2.55 -1.03
N VAL A 51 -5.14 2.31 -1.82
CA VAL A 51 -3.78 2.12 -1.30
C VAL A 51 -3.01 3.39 -1.62
N VAL A 52 -2.47 4.04 -0.60
CA VAL A 52 -1.63 5.24 -0.75
C VAL A 52 -0.19 4.85 -0.48
N MET A 53 0.69 5.26 -1.38
CA MET A 53 2.12 5.11 -1.29
C MET A 53 2.77 6.49 -1.08
N ALA A 54 3.68 6.57 -0.11
CA ALA A 54 4.59 7.69 0.05
C ALA A 54 6.03 7.20 -0.12
N ASN A 55 6.85 7.93 -0.86
CA ASN A 55 8.27 7.59 -1.00
C ASN A 55 9.05 7.89 0.31
N TRP A 56 10.32 7.48 0.36
CA TRP A 56 11.11 7.54 1.60
C TRP A 56 11.30 8.93 2.21
N ASP A 57 11.40 9.95 1.37
CA ASP A 57 11.57 11.35 1.78
C ASP A 57 10.24 12.10 1.93
N LEU A 58 9.11 11.41 1.74
CA LEU A 58 7.75 11.94 1.80
C LEU A 58 7.50 13.10 0.82
N SER A 59 8.30 13.22 -0.24
CA SER A 59 8.13 14.25 -1.27
C SER A 59 7.03 13.90 -2.27
N THR A 60 6.73 12.62 -2.45
CA THR A 60 5.61 12.14 -3.29
C THR A 60 4.66 11.29 -2.46
N ILE A 61 3.36 11.56 -2.61
CA ILE A 61 2.28 10.80 -1.99
C ILE A 61 1.22 10.58 -3.07
N GLU A 62 1.03 9.32 -3.46
CA GLU A 62 0.14 8.97 -4.56
C GLU A 62 -0.69 7.73 -4.24
N SER A 63 -1.82 7.58 -4.95
CA SER A 63 -2.62 6.37 -4.85
C SER A 63 -2.13 5.35 -5.86
N VAL A 64 -2.00 4.10 -5.43
CA VAL A 64 -1.72 2.98 -6.33
C VAL A 64 -2.88 2.90 -7.35
N PRO A 65 -2.59 2.83 -8.67
CA PRO A 65 -3.62 2.72 -9.68
C PRO A 65 -4.53 1.51 -9.44
N ALA A 66 -5.82 1.64 -9.73
CA ALA A 66 -6.78 0.54 -9.54
C ALA A 66 -6.40 -0.71 -10.37
N SER A 67 -5.73 -0.53 -11.51
CA SER A 67 -5.20 -1.63 -12.35
C SER A 67 -4.06 -2.42 -11.70
N ASP A 68 -3.41 -1.86 -10.69
CA ASP A 68 -2.32 -2.50 -9.94
C ASP A 68 -2.81 -3.07 -8.59
N LEU A 69 -4.10 -2.91 -8.25
CA LEU A 69 -4.72 -3.61 -7.13
C LEU A 69 -5.18 -5.00 -7.59
N LEU A 70 -4.87 -6.03 -6.80
CA LEU A 70 -5.05 -7.43 -7.22
C LEU A 70 -6.07 -8.18 -6.39
N MET A 71 -6.09 -7.95 -5.08
CA MET A 71 -6.96 -8.68 -4.18
C MET A 71 -7.24 -7.89 -2.91
N VAL A 72 -8.46 -7.99 -2.41
CA VAL A 72 -8.83 -7.57 -1.05
C VAL A 72 -9.52 -8.73 -0.37
N ILE A 73 -9.05 -9.04 0.83
CA ILE A 73 -9.75 -9.89 1.79
C ILE A 73 -10.12 -9.00 2.98
N PRO A 74 -11.42 -8.88 3.32
CA PRO A 74 -11.84 -8.09 4.48
C PRO A 74 -11.33 -8.73 5.77
N ALA A 75 -11.16 -7.90 6.81
CA ALA A 75 -11.02 -8.38 8.17
C ALA A 75 -12.29 -9.10 8.63
N SER A 76 -12.10 -10.03 9.56
CA SER A 76 -13.16 -10.70 10.32
C SER A 76 -12.99 -10.40 11.81
N ASP A 77 -13.93 -10.86 12.63
CA ASP A 77 -13.82 -10.73 14.09
C ASP A 77 -12.63 -11.53 14.67
N GLU A 78 -12.11 -12.51 13.90
CA GLU A 78 -11.04 -13.42 14.34
C GLU A 78 -9.67 -13.07 13.75
N SER A 79 -9.62 -12.28 12.67
CA SER A 79 -8.37 -11.98 11.97
C SER A 79 -8.42 -10.70 11.14
N ASP A 80 -7.28 -10.00 11.07
CA ASP A 80 -7.07 -8.97 10.05
C ASP A 80 -7.16 -9.58 8.64
N GLY A 81 -7.69 -8.80 7.72
CA GLY A 81 -7.68 -9.10 6.29
C GLY A 81 -6.39 -8.60 5.64
N PHE A 82 -6.39 -8.51 4.31
CA PHE A 82 -5.25 -7.94 3.59
C PHE A 82 -5.65 -7.38 2.23
N VAL A 83 -4.80 -6.50 1.70
CA VAL A 83 -4.83 -6.08 0.30
C VAL A 83 -3.51 -6.45 -0.35
N ILE A 84 -3.60 -7.02 -1.55
CA ILE A 84 -2.44 -7.27 -2.42
C ILE A 84 -2.47 -6.28 -3.57
N PHE A 85 -1.33 -5.61 -3.79
CA PHE A 85 -1.14 -4.67 -4.88
C PHE A 85 0.25 -4.80 -5.48
N LYS A 86 0.42 -4.25 -6.68
CA LYS A 86 1.68 -4.21 -7.42
C LYS A 86 2.33 -2.83 -7.27
N THR A 87 3.65 -2.80 -7.09
CA THR A 87 4.46 -1.58 -7.11
C THR A 87 5.84 -1.84 -7.70
N THR A 88 6.45 -0.82 -8.30
CA THR A 88 7.85 -0.83 -8.77
C THR A 88 8.80 -0.08 -7.84
N GLU A 89 8.26 0.53 -6.80
CA GLU A 89 9.01 1.39 -5.89
C GLU A 89 8.72 1.00 -4.42
N PRO A 90 9.74 1.04 -3.54
CA PRO A 90 9.55 0.88 -2.11
C PRO A 90 9.10 2.21 -1.47
N GLY A 91 8.50 2.12 -0.28
CA GLY A 91 8.07 3.29 0.47
C GLY A 91 7.21 2.91 1.67
N TYR A 92 6.43 3.89 2.12
CA TYR A 92 5.40 3.72 3.13
C TYR A 92 4.05 3.48 2.44
N PHE A 93 3.31 2.50 2.93
CA PHE A 93 2.02 2.09 2.38
C PHE A 93 0.95 2.18 3.46
N ILE A 94 -0.20 2.72 3.09
CA ILE A 94 -1.41 2.73 3.92
C ILE A 94 -2.62 2.34 3.09
N ILE A 95 -3.58 1.69 3.73
CA ILE A 95 -4.87 1.31 3.13
C ILE A 95 -5.99 2.11 3.81
N ALA A 96 -6.88 2.65 2.99
CA ALA A 96 -8.10 3.32 3.44
C ALA A 96 -9.33 2.81 2.68
N ASP A 97 -10.48 2.79 3.36
CA ASP A 97 -11.76 2.65 2.66
C ASP A 97 -12.06 3.92 1.87
N LYS A 98 -12.63 3.81 0.67
CA LYS A 98 -13.18 4.95 -0.06
C LYS A 98 -14.57 5.35 0.43
#